data_AF-A0A957WCB1-F1
#
_entry.id   AF-A0A957WCB1-F1
#
_cell.length_a   1.000
_cell.length_b   1.000
_cell.length_c   1.000
_cell.angle_alpha   90.00
_cell.angle_beta   90.00
_cell.angle_gamma   90.00
#
_symmetry.space_group_name_H-M   'P 1'
#
loop_
_entity.id
_entity.type
_entity.pdbx_description
1 polymer ?
#
loop_
_entity_poly.entity_id
_entity_poly.type
_entity_poly.pdbx_seq_one_letter_code
_entity_poly.pdbx_strand_id
1 'polypeptide(L)'
;MVTGLVVSLIGGVALILRKEARRTFEQDNALRERWRSFAARHGLTFVPGVYHPIGPSQVAYVTGVYQGRRIKLDTFYEHREIFGRGEVKTLYLRLVMTVFDPLQPPLEPQPVDSIEPVSTEVIGELLGRTDLTSLLGRTYLQADAQELYYEQPQIETDSARLQAIFDTVAALAGCYAQIIDLGGPAIDPLHQMMEVGSAGLQTTITQLMRGIALKTTSHLGQQFDRLFCPHCLARFVTHTCRLSAMSSIQYVGCRLCHQSRTHWSGQVIAVLDQRNSEPHRFKDGAIHINWLTHRTLFDFDAVEIIRASDEAVERFAVQVGNDTDPFRRSRYQGMTCKIRQSAGLSANSIRILRQTFG
;
A
#
# COMPACT_ATOMS: atom_id res chain seq x y z
N MET A 1 -59.67 35.17 13.61
CA MET A 1 -59.58 33.94 12.77
C MET A 1 -58.15 33.54 12.44
N VAL A 2 -57.20 34.47 12.23
CA VAL A 2 -55.80 34.13 11.87
C VAL A 2 -55.06 33.34 12.97
N THR A 3 -55.31 33.64 14.26
CA THR A 3 -54.69 32.94 15.39
C THR A 3 -55.10 31.47 15.52
N GLY A 4 -56.33 31.10 15.18
CA GLY A 4 -56.79 29.70 15.22
C GLY A 4 -56.15 28.81 14.15
N LEU A 5 -55.81 29.39 12.98
CA LEU A 5 -55.21 28.67 11.86
C LEU A 5 -53.73 28.34 12.12
N VAL A 6 -53.00 29.26 12.76
CA VAL A 6 -51.59 29.06 13.15
C VAL A 6 -51.46 27.98 14.24
N VAL A 7 -52.34 27.96 15.23
CA VAL A 7 -52.34 26.93 16.29
C VAL A 7 -52.66 25.53 15.72
N SER A 8 -53.58 25.44 14.77
CA SER A 8 -53.93 24.18 14.10
C SER A 8 -52.77 23.65 13.24
N LEU A 9 -52.07 24.52 12.51
CA LEU A 9 -50.87 24.16 11.72
C LEU A 9 -49.71 23.68 12.60
N ILE A 10 -49.44 24.38 13.71
CA ILE A 10 -48.38 23.98 14.66
C ILE A 10 -48.72 22.63 15.30
N GLY A 11 -49.98 22.40 15.67
CA GLY A 11 -50.44 21.11 16.21
C GLY A 11 -50.30 19.97 15.20
N GLY A 12 -50.64 20.21 13.94
CA GLY A 12 -50.49 19.23 12.85
C GLY A 12 -49.03 18.86 12.58
N VAL A 13 -48.14 19.86 12.50
CA VAL A 13 -46.69 19.66 12.32
C VAL A 13 -46.10 18.89 13.51
N ALA A 14 -46.46 19.27 14.76
CA ALA A 14 -45.99 18.57 15.95
C ALA A 14 -46.45 17.10 15.99
N LEU A 15 -47.68 16.79 15.55
CA LEU A 15 -48.18 15.42 15.50
C LEU A 15 -47.47 14.58 14.43
N ILE A 16 -47.19 15.16 13.26
CA ILE A 16 -46.43 14.49 12.19
C ILE A 16 -45.01 14.19 12.67
N LEU A 17 -44.31 15.19 13.24
CA LEU A 17 -42.97 15.01 13.80
C LEU A 17 -42.95 13.95 14.91
N ARG A 18 -43.99 13.90 15.76
CA ARG A 18 -44.10 12.89 16.83
C ARG A 18 -44.34 11.48 16.30
N LYS A 19 -45.14 11.32 15.24
CA LYS A 19 -45.36 10.02 14.58
C LYS A 19 -44.10 9.53 13.88
N GLU A 20 -43.39 10.42 13.20
CA GLU A 20 -42.14 10.12 12.52
C GLU A 20 -41.05 9.73 13.53
N ALA A 21 -40.89 10.50 14.61
CA ALA A 21 -39.97 10.17 15.70
C ALA A 21 -40.28 8.81 16.35
N ARG A 22 -41.56 8.48 16.56
CA ARG A 22 -41.97 7.18 17.11
C ARG A 22 -41.64 6.02 16.15
N ARG A 23 -41.89 6.20 14.85
CA ARG A 23 -41.56 5.18 13.83
C ARG A 23 -40.06 4.94 13.76
N THR A 24 -39.25 6.01 13.78
CA THR A 24 -37.80 5.91 13.84
C THR A 24 -37.33 5.20 15.10
N PHE A 25 -37.94 5.48 16.26
CA PHE A 25 -37.61 4.83 17.53
C PHE A 25 -37.93 3.33 17.55
N GLU A 26 -39.10 2.91 17.03
CA GLU A 26 -39.48 1.49 16.96
C GLU A 26 -38.58 0.70 15.97
N GLN A 27 -38.24 1.31 14.83
CA GLN A 27 -37.29 0.74 13.87
C GLN A 27 -35.87 0.61 14.47
N ASP A 28 -35.43 1.63 15.22
CA ASP A 28 -34.14 1.62 15.91
C ASP A 28 -34.10 0.53 17.00
N ASN A 29 -35.18 0.35 17.78
CA ASN A 29 -35.21 -0.72 18.78
C ASN A 29 -35.16 -2.13 18.18
N ALA A 30 -35.89 -2.38 17.09
CA ALA A 30 -35.85 -3.66 16.39
C ALA A 30 -34.45 -3.94 15.82
N LEU A 31 -33.78 -2.92 15.30
CA LEU A 31 -32.40 -3.00 14.85
C LEU A 31 -31.45 -3.34 16.01
N ARG A 32 -31.56 -2.61 17.12
CA ARG A 32 -30.74 -2.79 18.32
C ARG A 32 -30.81 -4.23 18.83
N GLU A 33 -31.99 -4.84 18.81
CA GLU A 33 -32.15 -6.23 19.27
C GLU A 33 -31.46 -7.23 18.33
N ARG A 34 -31.53 -7.00 17.00
CA ARG A 34 -30.81 -7.83 16.02
C ARG A 34 -29.30 -7.69 16.16
N TRP A 35 -28.80 -6.47 16.32
CA TRP A 35 -27.37 -6.21 16.53
C TRP A 35 -26.87 -6.73 17.86
N ARG A 36 -27.67 -6.63 18.92
CA ARG A 36 -27.38 -7.25 20.22
C ARG A 36 -27.29 -8.76 20.10
N SER A 37 -28.24 -9.38 19.41
CA SER A 37 -28.25 -10.83 19.16
C SER A 37 -27.04 -11.28 18.34
N PHE A 38 -26.69 -10.51 17.29
CA PHE A 38 -25.48 -10.74 16.49
C PHE A 38 -24.23 -10.60 17.35
N ALA A 39 -24.09 -9.50 18.10
CA ALA A 39 -22.95 -9.25 18.95
C ALA A 39 -22.74 -10.38 19.97
N ALA A 40 -23.80 -10.80 20.66
CA ALA A 40 -23.76 -11.91 21.62
C ALA A 40 -23.28 -13.23 20.98
N ARG A 41 -23.74 -13.54 19.76
CA ARG A 41 -23.36 -14.76 19.03
C ARG A 41 -21.86 -14.79 18.69
N HIS A 42 -21.26 -13.64 18.42
CA HIS A 42 -19.88 -13.51 17.98
C HIS A 42 -18.92 -13.04 19.09
N GLY A 43 -19.37 -13.00 20.35
CA GLY A 43 -18.55 -12.52 21.47
C GLY A 43 -18.19 -11.04 21.39
N LEU A 44 -18.98 -10.24 20.66
CA LEU A 44 -18.83 -8.80 20.54
C LEU A 44 -19.65 -8.08 21.61
N THR A 45 -19.28 -6.84 21.91
CA THR A 45 -19.97 -5.96 22.85
C THR A 45 -20.93 -5.05 22.09
N PHE A 46 -22.21 -5.12 22.44
CA PHE A 46 -23.20 -4.15 21.99
C PHE A 46 -23.27 -2.98 22.99
N VAL A 47 -23.04 -1.76 22.52
CA VAL A 47 -23.17 -0.54 23.32
C VAL A 47 -24.45 0.18 22.93
N PRO A 48 -25.44 0.29 23.85
CA PRO A 48 -26.67 1.00 23.56
C PRO A 48 -26.39 2.50 23.38
N GLY A 49 -26.91 3.07 22.30
CA GLY A 49 -26.82 4.51 22.05
C GLY A 49 -27.75 5.31 22.98
N VAL A 50 -27.28 6.46 23.45
CA VAL A 50 -28.07 7.43 24.20
C VAL A 50 -28.67 8.44 23.23
N TYR A 51 -30.00 8.44 23.13
CA TYR A 51 -30.71 9.43 22.32
C TYR A 51 -30.71 10.78 23.05
N HIS A 52 -30.04 11.78 22.45
CA HIS A 52 -30.09 13.15 22.95
C HIS A 52 -31.00 14.00 22.04
N PRO A 53 -32.08 14.60 22.58
CA PRO A 53 -33.03 15.37 21.77
C PRO A 53 -32.45 16.70 21.23
N ILE A 54 -31.29 17.16 21.71
CA ILE A 54 -30.72 18.49 21.37
C ILE A 54 -29.22 18.38 21.01
N GLY A 55 -28.75 17.23 20.55
CA GLY A 55 -27.32 17.05 20.20
C GLY A 55 -27.10 15.91 19.21
N PRO A 56 -25.85 15.70 18.75
CA PRO A 56 -25.52 14.53 17.94
C PRO A 56 -25.88 13.28 18.74
N SER A 57 -26.94 12.61 18.32
CA SER A 57 -27.40 11.39 18.97
C SER A 57 -26.29 10.35 18.84
N GLN A 58 -25.80 9.83 19.97
CA GLN A 58 -24.89 8.68 19.93
C GLN A 58 -25.72 7.48 19.49
N VAL A 59 -25.47 7.02 18.27
CA VAL A 59 -26.16 5.85 17.74
C VAL A 59 -25.61 4.61 18.42
N ALA A 60 -26.46 3.59 18.59
CA ALA A 60 -26.01 2.30 19.10
C ALA A 60 -24.91 1.75 18.19
N TYR A 61 -23.93 1.06 18.78
CA TYR A 61 -22.83 0.48 18.04
C TYR A 61 -22.45 -0.88 18.60
N VAL A 62 -21.85 -1.71 17.75
CA VAL A 62 -21.21 -2.97 18.14
C VAL A 62 -19.71 -2.76 18.10
N THR A 63 -18.98 -3.24 19.10
CA THR A 63 -17.52 -3.22 19.12
C THR A 63 -16.98 -4.49 19.75
N GLY A 64 -15.74 -4.85 19.48
CA GLY A 64 -15.12 -6.04 20.06
C GLY A 64 -13.96 -6.52 19.22
N VAL A 65 -13.64 -7.80 19.37
CA VAL A 65 -12.63 -8.48 18.56
C VAL A 65 -13.31 -9.51 17.68
N TYR A 66 -13.12 -9.41 16.37
CA TYR A 66 -13.67 -10.31 15.38
C TYR A 66 -12.54 -10.91 14.54
N GLN A 67 -12.38 -12.23 14.56
CA GLN A 67 -11.27 -12.94 13.91
C GLN A 67 -9.89 -12.31 14.22
N GLY A 68 -9.67 -11.93 15.47
CA GLY A 68 -8.43 -11.31 15.93
C GLY A 68 -8.27 -9.82 15.63
N ARG A 69 -9.27 -9.14 15.06
CA ARG A 69 -9.21 -7.71 14.73
C ARG A 69 -10.20 -6.90 15.55
N ARG A 70 -9.81 -5.70 15.97
CA ARG A 70 -10.74 -4.77 16.63
C ARG A 70 -11.73 -4.24 15.61
N ILE A 71 -13.00 -4.26 15.96
CA ILE A 71 -14.08 -3.78 15.10
C ILE A 71 -14.93 -2.73 15.81
N LYS A 72 -15.55 -1.87 15.00
CA LYS A 72 -16.67 -1.01 15.39
C LYS A 72 -17.68 -0.97 14.25
N LEU A 73 -18.89 -1.45 14.51
CA LEU A 73 -20.05 -1.30 13.62
C LEU A 73 -20.93 -0.20 14.19
N ASP A 74 -21.10 0.89 13.47
CA ASP A 74 -22.03 1.96 13.83
C ASP A 74 -22.91 2.36 12.64
N THR A 75 -23.83 3.29 12.88
CA THR A 75 -24.58 3.94 11.81
C THR A 75 -24.42 5.45 11.92
N PHE A 76 -24.44 6.13 10.78
CA PHE A 76 -24.39 7.58 10.74
C PHE A 76 -25.28 8.12 9.62
N TYR A 77 -25.73 9.37 9.74
CA TYR A 77 -26.46 10.05 8.68
C TYR A 77 -25.48 10.84 7.81
N GLU A 78 -25.50 10.60 6.50
CA GLU A 78 -24.85 11.47 5.54
C GLU A 78 -25.87 12.49 5.05
N HIS A 79 -25.53 13.76 5.19
CA HIS A 79 -26.34 14.87 4.70
C HIS A 79 -25.88 15.22 3.30
N ARG A 80 -26.76 15.10 2.31
CA ARG A 80 -26.49 15.56 0.95
C ARG A 80 -27.43 16.69 0.59
N GLU A 81 -26.87 17.86 0.34
CA GLU A 81 -27.59 18.94 -0.31
C GLU A 81 -27.80 18.57 -1.78
N ILE A 82 -29.07 18.45 -2.17
CA ILE A 82 -29.42 18.30 -3.58
C ILE A 82 -29.76 19.70 -4.08
N PHE A 83 -28.99 20.20 -5.07
CA PHE A 83 -29.13 21.54 -5.64
C PHE A 83 -30.62 21.89 -5.90
N GLY A 84 -31.18 22.76 -5.05
CA GLY A 84 -32.55 23.27 -5.15
C GLY A 84 -33.67 22.33 -4.66
N ARG A 85 -33.38 21.16 -4.07
CA ARG A 85 -34.40 20.20 -3.59
C ARG A 85 -34.39 19.92 -2.08
N GLY A 86 -33.61 20.68 -1.33
CA GLY A 86 -33.49 20.51 0.12
C GLY A 86 -32.49 19.43 0.52
N GLU A 87 -32.40 19.21 1.83
CA GLU A 87 -31.44 18.29 2.45
C GLU A 87 -32.02 16.87 2.49
N VAL A 88 -31.32 15.91 1.86
CA VAL A 88 -31.65 14.48 1.99
C VAL A 88 -30.71 13.85 3.00
N LYS A 89 -31.29 13.23 4.03
CA LYS A 89 -30.56 12.48 5.05
C LYS A 89 -30.64 11.00 4.71
N THR A 90 -29.50 10.39 4.40
CA THR A 90 -29.40 8.96 4.15
C THR A 90 -28.69 8.31 5.33
N LEU A 91 -29.30 7.25 5.89
CA LEU A 91 -28.70 6.47 6.96
C LEU A 91 -27.74 5.44 6.37
N TYR A 92 -26.51 5.41 6.88
CA TYR A 92 -25.44 4.51 6.47
C TYR A 92 -25.10 3.53 7.58
N LEU A 93 -24.78 2.30 7.19
CA LEU A 93 -24.05 1.35 8.00
C LEU A 93 -22.55 1.60 7.79
N ARG A 94 -21.77 1.64 8.87
CA ARG A 94 -20.31 1.71 8.81
C ARG A 94 -19.70 0.62 9.68
N LEU A 95 -18.86 -0.20 9.07
CA LEU A 95 -17.98 -1.13 9.76
C LEU A 95 -16.56 -0.62 9.66
N VAL A 96 -15.95 -0.32 10.80
CA VAL A 96 -14.54 0.02 10.93
C VAL A 96 -13.81 -1.18 11.49
N MET A 97 -12.71 -1.58 10.87
CA MET A 97 -11.89 -2.68 11.32
C MET A 97 -10.41 -2.28 11.34
N THR A 98 -9.72 -2.58 12.43
CA THR A 98 -8.27 -2.35 12.52
C THR A 98 -7.55 -3.35 11.62
N VAL A 99 -6.74 -2.85 10.71
CA VAL A 99 -5.87 -3.62 9.82
C VAL A 99 -4.65 -4.10 10.59
N PHE A 100 -4.08 -3.22 11.42
CA PHE A 100 -2.95 -3.51 12.28
C PHE A 100 -3.41 -3.46 13.74
N ASP A 101 -3.19 -4.55 14.48
CA ASP A 101 -3.34 -4.51 15.94
C ASP A 101 -2.06 -3.91 16.54
N PRO A 102 -2.09 -2.70 17.12
CA PRO A 102 -0.91 -2.10 17.73
C PRO A 102 -0.38 -2.92 18.92
N LEU A 103 -1.18 -3.85 19.45
CA LEU A 103 -0.77 -4.76 20.53
C LEU A 103 -0.09 -6.02 20.02
N GLN A 104 -0.30 -6.40 18.75
CA GLN A 104 0.50 -7.47 18.17
C GLN A 104 1.87 -6.89 17.81
N PRO A 105 2.97 -7.48 18.30
CA PRO A 105 4.29 -7.08 17.83
C PRO A 105 4.29 -7.21 16.29
N PRO A 106 4.88 -6.24 15.56
CA PRO A 106 5.00 -6.37 14.13
C PRO A 106 5.61 -7.73 13.83
N LEU A 107 4.97 -8.52 12.97
CA LEU A 107 5.52 -9.81 12.54
C LEU A 107 6.95 -9.54 12.10
N GLU A 108 7.91 -10.22 12.75
CA GLU A 108 9.31 -10.09 12.33
C GLU A 108 9.36 -10.37 10.84
N PRO A 109 9.93 -9.46 10.03
CA PRO A 109 9.99 -9.65 8.60
C PRO A 109 10.71 -10.97 8.35
N GLN A 110 9.95 -11.96 7.90
CA GLN A 110 10.52 -13.24 7.50
C GLN A 110 11.56 -12.93 6.41
N PRO A 111 12.80 -13.43 6.52
CA PRO A 111 13.79 -13.27 5.46
C PRO A 111 13.18 -13.87 4.19
N VAL A 112 12.79 -13.00 3.27
CA VAL A 112 12.22 -13.42 1.99
C VAL A 112 13.40 -13.81 1.12
N ASP A 113 13.88 -15.04 1.29
CA ASP A 113 15.05 -15.57 0.57
C ASP A 113 14.80 -15.69 -0.94
N SER A 114 13.53 -15.65 -1.39
CA SER A 114 13.15 -15.60 -2.79
C SER A 114 12.30 -14.36 -3.12
N ILE A 115 12.84 -13.44 -3.94
CA ILE A 115 12.01 -12.47 -4.66
C ILE A 115 11.37 -13.21 -5.83
N GLU A 116 10.37 -14.04 -5.52
CA GLU A 116 9.46 -14.49 -6.55
C GLU A 116 8.71 -13.26 -7.10
N PRO A 117 8.58 -13.15 -8.44
CA PRO A 117 7.81 -12.08 -9.04
C PRO A 117 6.37 -12.16 -8.52
N VAL A 118 5.87 -11.04 -8.00
CA VAL A 118 4.47 -10.94 -7.58
C VAL A 118 3.62 -10.91 -8.85
N SER A 119 2.79 -11.93 -9.04
CA SER A 119 1.92 -12.04 -10.21
C SER A 119 0.49 -11.61 -9.91
N THR A 120 -0.30 -11.41 -10.96
CA THR A 120 -1.75 -11.15 -10.87
C THR A 120 -2.50 -12.31 -10.22
N GLU A 121 -2.04 -13.55 -10.41
CA GLU A 121 -2.59 -14.73 -9.75
C GLU A 121 -2.32 -14.71 -8.25
N VAL A 122 -1.14 -14.30 -7.80
CA VAL A 122 -0.82 -14.19 -6.36
C VAL A 122 -1.70 -13.13 -5.69
N ILE A 123 -1.80 -11.94 -6.29
CA ILE A 123 -2.70 -10.88 -5.77
C ILE A 123 -4.16 -11.32 -5.87
N GLY A 124 -4.52 -12.00 -6.95
CA GLY A 124 -5.84 -12.58 -7.19
C GLY A 124 -6.20 -13.68 -6.20
N GLU A 125 -5.26 -14.48 -5.73
CA GLU A 125 -5.49 -15.48 -4.67
C GLU A 125 -5.69 -14.80 -3.32
N LEU A 126 -4.84 -13.81 -3.00
CA LEU A 126 -4.98 -13.02 -1.77
C LEU A 126 -6.33 -12.31 -1.73
N LEU A 127 -6.73 -11.64 -2.82
CA LEU A 127 -8.02 -10.96 -2.91
C LEU A 127 -9.19 -11.93 -3.16
N GLY A 128 -8.99 -13.04 -3.85
CA GLY A 128 -10.03 -14.02 -4.21
C GLY A 128 -10.53 -14.85 -3.03
N ARG A 129 -9.77 -14.87 -1.92
CA ARG A 129 -10.28 -15.28 -0.60
C ARG A 129 -11.40 -14.36 -0.09
N THR A 130 -11.64 -13.21 -0.73
CA THR A 130 -12.68 -12.25 -0.40
C THR A 130 -13.70 -12.17 -1.54
N ASP A 131 -14.95 -12.54 -1.28
CA ASP A 131 -16.04 -12.33 -2.23
C ASP A 131 -16.46 -10.85 -2.22
N LEU A 132 -15.65 -10.00 -2.87
CA LEU A 132 -15.93 -8.57 -2.96
C LEU A 132 -17.19 -8.25 -3.78
N THR A 133 -17.69 -9.20 -4.58
CA THR A 133 -18.92 -9.00 -5.37
C THR A 133 -20.17 -9.01 -4.49
N SER A 134 -20.09 -9.60 -3.30
CA SER A 134 -21.17 -9.60 -2.30
C SER A 134 -21.36 -8.26 -1.60
N LEU A 135 -20.37 -7.36 -1.66
CA LEU A 135 -20.41 -6.08 -0.97
C LEU A 135 -21.21 -5.04 -1.78
N LEU A 136 -22.31 -4.55 -1.21
CA LEU A 136 -23.09 -3.45 -1.81
C LEU A 136 -22.55 -2.05 -1.46
N GLY A 137 -21.68 -1.99 -0.45
CA GLY A 137 -21.05 -0.77 0.01
C GLY A 137 -19.74 -0.43 -0.67
N ARG A 138 -19.11 0.64 -0.18
CA ARG A 138 -17.74 1.04 -0.54
C ARG A 138 -16.78 0.67 0.57
N THR A 139 -15.57 0.29 0.20
CA THR A 139 -14.44 0.10 1.11
C THR A 139 -13.41 1.20 0.93
N TYR A 140 -12.79 1.66 2.01
CA TYR A 140 -11.66 2.60 1.95
C TYR A 140 -10.81 2.52 3.22
N LEU A 141 -9.57 2.99 3.15
CA LEU A 141 -8.69 3.09 4.30
C LEU A 141 -8.71 4.49 4.92
N GLN A 142 -8.51 4.57 6.24
CA GLN A 142 -8.11 5.81 6.93
C GLN A 142 -6.98 5.53 7.94
N ALA A 143 -6.55 6.58 8.65
CA ALA A 143 -5.52 6.53 9.69
C ALA A 143 -4.22 5.87 9.18
N ASP A 144 -3.65 6.38 8.09
CA ASP A 144 -2.40 5.87 7.50
C ASP A 144 -2.43 4.36 7.19
N ALA A 145 -3.56 3.88 6.67
CA ALA A 145 -3.82 2.47 6.37
C ALA A 145 -3.98 1.55 7.60
N GLN A 146 -4.22 2.12 8.79
CA GLN A 146 -4.47 1.34 10.01
C GLN A 146 -5.92 0.86 10.15
N GLU A 147 -6.87 1.53 9.49
CA GLU A 147 -8.29 1.21 9.61
C GLU A 147 -8.92 1.02 8.24
N LEU A 148 -9.60 -0.11 8.07
CA LEU A 148 -10.44 -0.43 6.93
C LEU A 148 -11.89 -0.09 7.26
N TYR A 149 -12.46 0.80 6.45
CA TYR A 149 -13.84 1.21 6.53
C TYR A 149 -14.62 0.50 5.44
N TYR A 150 -15.78 -0.03 5.81
CA TYR A 150 -16.84 -0.44 4.91
C TYR A 150 -18.08 0.41 5.20
N GLU A 151 -18.62 1.06 4.18
CA GLU A 151 -19.83 1.86 4.29
C GLU A 151 -20.85 1.44 3.25
N GLN A 152 -22.09 1.18 3.66
CA GLN A 152 -23.19 0.96 2.72
C GLN A 152 -24.40 1.84 3.05
N PRO A 153 -25.15 2.30 2.04
CA PRO A 153 -26.45 2.91 2.26
C PRO A 153 -27.39 1.89 2.88
N GLN A 154 -28.24 2.37 3.80
CA GLN A 154 -29.21 1.56 4.54
C GLN A 154 -28.55 0.59 5.52
N ILE A 155 -29.33 0.21 6.52
CA ILE A 155 -28.87 -0.67 7.59
C ILE A 155 -29.02 -2.12 7.15
N GLU A 156 -27.99 -2.94 7.38
CA GLU A 156 -28.13 -4.39 7.23
C GLU A 156 -28.81 -4.98 8.46
N THR A 157 -29.89 -5.72 8.22
CA THR A 157 -30.68 -6.34 9.29
C THR A 157 -30.77 -7.85 9.15
N ASP A 158 -30.36 -8.39 8.00
CA ASP A 158 -30.22 -9.83 7.82
C ASP A 158 -28.92 -10.31 8.47
N SER A 159 -29.03 -11.26 9.40
CA SER A 159 -27.86 -11.72 10.16
C SER A 159 -26.86 -12.49 9.32
N ALA A 160 -27.31 -13.24 8.30
CA ALA A 160 -26.41 -14.01 7.45
C ALA A 160 -25.61 -13.07 6.53
N ARG A 161 -26.25 -12.03 6.02
CA ARG A 161 -25.58 -11.00 5.23
C ARG A 161 -24.64 -10.12 6.06
N LEU A 162 -25.04 -9.74 7.28
CA LEU A 162 -24.14 -9.01 8.18
C LEU A 162 -22.89 -9.84 8.50
N GLN A 163 -23.06 -11.14 8.75
CA GLN A 163 -21.97 -12.08 8.92
C GLN A 163 -21.05 -12.11 7.69
N ALA A 164 -21.62 -12.25 6.48
CA ALA A 164 -20.85 -12.25 5.23
C ALA A 164 -20.06 -10.95 5.04
N ILE A 165 -20.64 -9.79 5.37
CA ILE A 165 -19.93 -8.49 5.35
C ILE A 165 -18.74 -8.52 6.31
N PHE A 166 -18.94 -8.99 7.55
CA PHE A 166 -17.87 -9.08 8.54
C PHE A 166 -16.74 -10.02 8.10
N ASP A 167 -17.07 -11.20 7.58
CA ASP A 167 -16.10 -12.17 7.08
C ASP A 167 -15.31 -11.62 5.90
N THR A 168 -15.99 -11.01 4.92
CA THR A 168 -15.34 -10.40 3.75
C THR A 168 -14.45 -9.22 4.15
N VAL A 169 -14.90 -8.34 5.03
CA VAL A 169 -14.09 -7.18 5.49
C VAL A 169 -12.91 -7.64 6.37
N ALA A 170 -13.08 -8.68 7.18
CA ALA A 170 -12.00 -9.26 7.98
C ALA A 170 -10.93 -9.93 7.12
N ALA A 171 -11.36 -10.71 6.13
CA ALA A 171 -10.45 -11.30 5.17
C ALA A 171 -9.75 -10.21 4.32
N LEU A 172 -10.48 -9.16 3.89
CA LEU A 172 -9.89 -8.04 3.16
C LEU A 172 -8.86 -7.29 4.01
N ALA A 173 -9.15 -7.00 5.28
CA ALA A 173 -8.19 -6.37 6.20
C ALA A 173 -6.92 -7.21 6.35
N GLY A 174 -7.05 -8.54 6.44
CA GLY A 174 -5.91 -9.45 6.51
C GLY A 174 -5.05 -9.47 5.24
N CYS A 175 -5.67 -9.45 4.07
CA CYS A 175 -4.97 -9.41 2.79
C CYS A 175 -4.36 -8.03 2.51
N TYR A 176 -4.97 -6.97 3.05
CA TYR A 176 -4.51 -5.60 2.86
C TYR A 176 -3.08 -5.38 3.34
N ALA A 177 -2.80 -5.78 4.58
CA ALA A 177 -1.48 -5.68 5.18
C ALA A 177 -0.46 -6.50 4.36
N GLN A 178 -0.80 -7.74 4.01
CA GLN A 178 0.06 -8.61 3.22
C GLN A 178 0.41 -8.00 1.85
N ILE A 179 -0.57 -7.46 1.12
CA ILE A 179 -0.34 -6.84 -0.19
C ILE A 179 0.48 -5.54 -0.06
N ILE A 180 0.22 -4.72 0.95
CA ILE A 180 1.06 -3.53 1.23
C ILE A 180 2.51 -3.96 1.51
N ASP A 181 2.70 -5.05 2.24
CA ASP A 181 4.02 -5.57 2.61
C ASP A 181 4.79 -6.14 1.41
N LEU A 182 4.10 -6.57 0.34
CA LEU A 182 4.75 -6.92 -0.93
C LEU A 182 5.49 -5.72 -1.53
N GLY A 183 4.99 -4.49 -1.32
CA GLY A 183 5.63 -3.26 -1.76
C GLY A 183 5.49 -3.00 -3.27
N GLY A 184 6.50 -2.35 -3.86
CA GLY A 184 6.49 -1.96 -5.28
C GLY A 184 6.20 -3.08 -6.30
N PRO A 185 6.62 -4.36 -6.12
CA PRO A 185 6.28 -5.45 -7.03
C PRO A 185 4.78 -5.73 -7.17
N ALA A 186 3.97 -5.35 -6.19
CA ALA A 186 2.52 -5.53 -6.28
C ALA A 186 1.83 -4.47 -7.15
N ILE A 187 2.49 -3.35 -7.48
CA ILE A 187 1.88 -2.24 -8.20
C ILE A 187 1.41 -2.65 -9.60
N ASP A 188 2.23 -3.34 -10.38
CA ASP A 188 1.89 -3.70 -11.77
C ASP A 188 0.74 -4.73 -11.83
N PRO A 189 0.74 -5.83 -11.05
CA PRO A 189 -0.41 -6.73 -10.96
C PRO A 189 -1.69 -6.02 -10.52
N LEU A 190 -1.62 -5.15 -9.52
CA LEU A 190 -2.76 -4.35 -9.07
C LEU A 190 -3.28 -3.45 -10.18
N HIS A 191 -2.40 -2.79 -10.93
CA HIS A 191 -2.79 -1.95 -12.07
C HIS A 191 -3.50 -2.77 -13.15
N GLN A 192 -3.00 -3.97 -13.49
CA GLN A 192 -3.66 -4.87 -14.45
C GLN A 192 -5.06 -5.30 -13.97
N MET A 193 -5.20 -5.64 -12.68
CA MET A 193 -6.50 -5.98 -12.10
C MET A 193 -7.47 -4.80 -12.11
N MET A 194 -6.97 -3.57 -11.98
CA MET A 194 -7.80 -2.36 -12.06
C MET A 194 -8.45 -2.19 -13.44
N GLU A 195 -7.74 -2.55 -14.51
CA GLU A 195 -8.22 -2.43 -15.89
C GLU A 195 -9.36 -3.42 -16.22
N VAL A 196 -9.38 -4.60 -15.56
CA VAL A 196 -10.35 -5.67 -15.81
C VAL A 196 -11.44 -5.74 -14.73
N GLY A 197 -11.21 -5.15 -13.56
CA GLY A 197 -12.03 -5.30 -12.37
C GLY A 197 -13.35 -4.53 -12.36
N SER A 198 -14.24 -4.91 -11.45
CA SER A 198 -15.48 -4.17 -11.15
C SER A 198 -15.18 -2.85 -10.43
N ALA A 199 -16.12 -1.90 -10.43
CA ALA A 199 -15.94 -0.60 -9.77
C ALA A 199 -15.61 -0.68 -8.26
N GLY A 200 -16.19 -1.67 -7.56
CA GLY A 200 -15.88 -1.92 -6.14
C GLY A 200 -14.44 -2.41 -5.94
N LEU A 201 -13.99 -3.34 -6.80
CA LEU A 201 -12.62 -3.83 -6.79
C LEU A 201 -11.61 -2.72 -7.16
N GLN A 202 -11.93 -1.89 -8.15
CA GLN A 202 -11.09 -0.74 -8.55
C GLN A 202 -10.83 0.23 -7.38
N THR A 203 -11.86 0.49 -6.57
CA THR A 203 -11.72 1.35 -5.38
C THR A 203 -10.75 0.72 -4.37
N THR A 204 -10.90 -0.57 -4.10
CA THR A 204 -10.02 -1.32 -3.18
C THR A 204 -8.58 -1.35 -3.69
N ILE A 205 -8.38 -1.67 -4.98
CA ILE A 205 -7.07 -1.70 -5.63
C ILE A 205 -6.39 -0.33 -5.58
N THR A 206 -7.13 0.73 -5.91
CA THR A 206 -6.60 2.11 -5.85
C THR A 206 -6.06 2.44 -4.46
N GLN A 207 -6.80 2.04 -3.42
CA GLN A 207 -6.39 2.27 -2.04
C GLN A 207 -5.18 1.39 -1.66
N LEU A 208 -5.07 0.16 -2.17
CA LEU A 208 -3.91 -0.71 -1.93
C LEU A 208 -2.64 -0.09 -2.50
N MET A 209 -2.71 0.38 -3.74
CA MET A 209 -1.60 1.04 -4.43
C MET A 209 -1.19 2.33 -3.70
N ARG A 210 -2.13 3.11 -3.18
CA ARG A 210 -1.85 4.28 -2.33
C ARG A 210 -1.17 3.90 -1.01
N GLY A 211 -1.60 2.80 -0.38
CA GLY A 211 -0.95 2.26 0.81
C GLY A 211 0.51 1.87 0.57
N ILE A 212 0.78 1.18 -0.54
CA ILE A 212 2.14 0.84 -0.99
C ILE A 212 2.97 2.11 -1.22
N ALA A 213 2.41 3.10 -1.93
CA ALA A 213 3.07 4.38 -2.18
C ALA A 213 3.45 5.11 -0.89
N LEU A 214 2.51 5.23 0.05
CA LEU A 214 2.74 5.86 1.34
C LEU A 214 3.82 5.12 2.15
N LYS A 215 3.71 3.78 2.25
CA LYS A 215 4.66 2.96 3.01
C LYS A 215 6.07 3.04 2.43
N THR A 216 6.22 2.87 1.12
CA THR A 216 7.55 2.90 0.48
C THR A 216 8.17 4.29 0.52
N THR A 217 7.39 5.35 0.34
CA THR A 217 7.90 6.73 0.41
C THR A 217 8.29 7.12 1.83
N SER A 218 7.50 6.75 2.84
CA SER A 218 7.84 7.03 4.24
C SER A 218 9.07 6.25 4.70
N HIS A 219 9.19 4.98 4.32
CA HIS A 219 10.28 4.12 4.74
C HIS A 219 11.60 4.38 3.98
N LEU A 220 11.53 4.66 2.68
CA LEU A 220 12.71 4.73 1.81
C LEU A 220 12.99 6.13 1.26
N GLY A 221 12.02 7.04 1.31
CA GLY A 221 12.03 8.29 0.53
C GLY A 221 13.13 9.30 0.88
N GLN A 222 13.72 9.25 2.07
CA GLN A 222 14.75 10.21 2.45
C GLN A 222 16.14 9.88 1.90
N GLN A 223 16.41 8.63 1.54
CA GLN A 223 17.76 8.17 1.17
C GLN A 223 17.76 7.16 0.01
N PHE A 224 16.67 7.09 -0.77
CA PHE A 224 16.52 6.09 -1.83
C PHE A 224 17.63 6.18 -2.89
N ASP A 225 18.20 7.38 -3.08
CA ASP A 225 19.34 7.64 -3.95
C ASP A 225 20.65 6.98 -3.48
N ARG A 226 20.68 6.34 -2.31
CA ARG A 226 21.81 5.55 -1.78
C ARG A 226 21.47 4.08 -1.60
N LEU A 227 20.25 3.67 -1.97
CA LEU A 227 19.77 2.31 -1.81
C LEU A 227 19.95 1.52 -3.11
N PHE A 228 20.36 0.27 -2.95
CA PHE A 228 20.55 -0.69 -4.03
C PHE A 228 19.76 -1.95 -3.78
N CYS A 229 19.20 -2.50 -4.85
CA CYS A 229 18.54 -3.79 -4.84
C CYS A 229 19.59 -4.90 -4.72
N PRO A 230 19.52 -5.78 -3.70
CA PRO A 230 20.47 -6.89 -3.55
C PRO A 230 20.48 -7.88 -4.74
N HIS A 231 19.38 -7.94 -5.49
CA HIS A 231 19.19 -8.90 -6.57
C HIS A 231 19.58 -8.33 -7.93
N CYS A 232 19.11 -7.12 -8.24
CA CYS A 232 19.38 -6.47 -9.52
C CYS A 232 20.65 -5.63 -9.50
N LEU A 233 21.20 -5.33 -8.31
CA LEU A 233 22.30 -4.39 -8.10
C LEU A 233 22.02 -3.01 -8.71
N ALA A 234 20.74 -2.67 -8.84
CA ALA A 234 20.25 -1.44 -9.41
C ALA A 234 19.79 -0.51 -8.30
N ARG A 235 19.90 0.79 -8.55
CA ARG A 235 19.49 1.84 -7.62
C ARG A 235 17.97 1.85 -7.46
N PHE A 236 17.55 2.31 -6.29
CA PHE A 236 16.16 2.67 -6.07
C PHE A 236 15.86 4.02 -6.72
N VAL A 237 14.64 4.16 -7.23
CA VAL A 237 14.12 5.39 -7.85
C VAL A 237 12.68 5.61 -7.42
N THR A 238 12.19 6.83 -7.63
CA THR A 238 10.76 7.13 -7.56
C THR A 238 10.10 6.70 -8.86
N HIS A 239 9.19 5.74 -8.77
CA HIS A 239 8.31 5.33 -9.84
C HIS A 239 7.02 6.15 -9.81
N THR A 240 6.41 6.35 -10.97
CA THR A 240 5.08 6.98 -11.09
C THR A 240 4.12 6.00 -11.75
N CYS A 241 3.02 5.68 -11.07
CA CYS A 241 1.97 4.82 -11.60
C CYS A 241 0.69 5.65 -11.81
N ARG A 242 0.09 5.57 -12.99
CA ARG A 242 -1.18 6.26 -13.29
C ARG A 242 -2.33 5.43 -12.71
N LEU A 243 -3.20 6.07 -11.94
CA LEU A 243 -4.43 5.44 -11.43
C LEU A 243 -5.62 5.74 -12.35
N SER A 244 -5.63 6.94 -12.94
CA SER A 244 -6.63 7.36 -13.92
C SER A 244 -6.03 8.46 -14.82
N ALA A 245 -6.81 8.97 -15.77
CA ALA A 245 -6.40 10.09 -16.63
C ALA A 245 -6.00 11.35 -15.84
N MET A 246 -6.56 11.54 -14.64
CA MET A 246 -6.35 12.73 -13.81
C MET A 246 -5.60 12.44 -12.51
N SER A 247 -5.20 11.20 -12.25
CA SER A 247 -4.55 10.84 -10.98
C SER A 247 -3.42 9.84 -11.17
N SER A 248 -2.37 10.04 -10.38
CA SER A 248 -1.21 9.15 -10.31
C SER A 248 -0.72 9.07 -8.86
N ILE A 249 0.07 8.06 -8.58
CA ILE A 249 0.78 7.87 -7.33
C ILE A 249 2.27 7.76 -7.61
N GLN A 250 3.07 8.10 -6.61
CA GLN A 250 4.51 7.91 -6.61
C GLN A 250 4.90 6.92 -5.52
N TYR A 251 5.80 6.01 -5.83
CA TYR A 251 6.31 5.04 -4.88
C TYR A 251 7.80 4.81 -5.11
N VAL A 252 8.49 4.27 -4.09
CA VAL A 252 9.94 4.07 -4.12
C VAL A 252 10.26 2.59 -4.23
N GLY A 253 11.11 2.21 -5.18
CA GLY A 253 11.53 0.82 -5.39
C GLY A 253 12.72 0.70 -6.33
N CYS A 254 13.26 -0.52 -6.48
CA CYS A 254 14.29 -0.84 -7.45
C CYS A 254 13.89 -0.37 -8.86
N ARG A 255 14.78 0.29 -9.60
CA ARG A 255 14.45 0.79 -10.95
C ARG A 255 14.21 -0.30 -12.00
N LEU A 256 14.67 -1.53 -11.75
CA LEU A 256 14.56 -2.64 -12.70
C LEU A 256 13.43 -3.61 -12.33
N CYS A 257 13.36 -4.06 -11.07
CA CYS A 257 12.40 -5.07 -10.64
C CYS A 257 11.30 -4.54 -9.70
N HIS A 258 11.26 -3.22 -9.46
CA HIS A 258 10.28 -2.56 -8.60
C HIS A 258 10.25 -3.00 -7.12
N GLN A 259 11.04 -4.01 -6.72
CA GLN A 259 11.11 -4.48 -5.33
C GLN A 259 11.51 -3.35 -4.38
N SER A 260 10.84 -3.30 -3.23
CA SER A 260 11.02 -2.24 -2.24
C SER A 260 11.14 -2.78 -0.81
N ARG A 261 11.42 -4.08 -0.64
CA ARG A 261 11.40 -4.76 0.66
C ARG A 261 12.79 -4.87 1.26
N THR A 262 13.77 -5.28 0.46
CA THR A 262 15.16 -5.44 0.91
C THR A 262 16.05 -4.45 0.17
N HIS A 263 17.05 -3.92 0.85
CA HIS A 263 17.99 -2.99 0.23
C HIS A 263 19.35 -3.07 0.91
N TRP A 264 20.38 -2.72 0.16
CA TRP A 264 21.68 -2.36 0.71
C TRP A 264 21.84 -0.85 0.63
N SER A 265 22.44 -0.26 1.66
CA SER A 265 22.77 1.16 1.72
C SER A 265 24.27 1.38 1.58
N GLY A 266 24.68 2.37 0.80
CA GLY A 266 26.07 2.79 0.71
C GLY A 266 26.51 3.04 -0.72
N GLN A 267 27.82 3.21 -0.90
CA GLN A 267 28.41 3.32 -2.23
C GLN A 267 28.60 1.94 -2.84
N VAL A 268 28.26 1.75 -4.11
CA VAL A 268 28.59 0.51 -4.84
C VAL A 268 29.86 0.71 -5.65
N ILE A 269 30.85 -0.16 -5.44
CA ILE A 269 32.14 -0.13 -6.11
C ILE A 269 32.26 -1.39 -6.99
N ALA A 270 32.37 -1.20 -8.30
CA ALA A 270 32.70 -2.29 -9.22
C ALA A 270 34.19 -2.64 -9.05
N VAL A 271 34.46 -3.86 -8.60
CA VAL A 271 35.81 -4.35 -8.35
C VAL A 271 36.24 -5.31 -9.46
N LEU A 272 37.47 -5.16 -9.94
CA LEU A 272 38.12 -6.15 -10.81
C LEU A 272 39.28 -6.78 -10.03
N ASP A 273 39.02 -7.95 -9.44
CA ASP A 273 40.00 -8.75 -8.70
C ASP A 273 39.85 -10.24 -9.03
N GLN A 274 40.80 -10.78 -9.81
CA GLN A 274 40.83 -12.17 -10.24
C GLN A 274 41.03 -13.16 -9.11
N ARG A 275 41.55 -12.73 -7.95
CA ARG A 275 41.75 -13.63 -6.81
C ARG A 275 40.57 -13.68 -5.85
N ASN A 276 39.63 -12.76 -5.97
CA ASN A 276 38.46 -12.75 -5.12
C ASN A 276 37.32 -13.55 -5.78
N SER A 277 36.92 -14.67 -5.19
CA SER A 277 35.77 -15.46 -5.66
C SER A 277 34.44 -14.99 -5.09
N GLU A 278 34.46 -14.13 -4.05
CA GLU A 278 33.22 -13.62 -3.46
C GLU A 278 32.53 -12.65 -4.43
N PRO A 279 31.22 -12.82 -4.69
CA PRO A 279 30.50 -11.96 -5.64
C PRO A 279 30.37 -10.53 -5.13
N HIS A 280 30.26 -10.36 -3.81
CA HIS A 280 30.22 -9.07 -3.16
C HIS A 280 30.82 -9.16 -1.75
N ARG A 281 31.27 -8.02 -1.22
CA ARG A 281 31.70 -7.86 0.17
C ARG A 281 31.36 -6.45 0.67
N PHE A 282 31.08 -6.32 1.95
CA PHE A 282 30.89 -5.03 2.61
C PHE A 282 32.20 -4.59 3.24
N LYS A 283 32.68 -3.40 2.89
CA LYS A 283 33.94 -2.85 3.41
C LYS A 283 33.85 -1.33 3.50
N ASP A 284 34.22 -0.78 4.66
CA ASP A 284 34.29 0.67 4.89
C ASP A 284 32.99 1.43 4.53
N GLY A 285 31.83 0.81 4.77
CA GLY A 285 30.52 1.38 4.41
C GLY A 285 30.18 1.36 2.91
N ALA A 286 31.00 0.69 2.09
CA ALA A 286 30.78 0.47 0.66
C ALA A 286 30.53 -1.02 0.34
N ILE A 287 29.83 -1.23 -0.75
CA ILE A 287 29.48 -2.54 -1.29
C ILE A 287 30.42 -2.77 -2.48
N HIS A 288 31.40 -3.65 -2.30
CA HIS A 288 32.34 -4.01 -3.34
C HIS A 288 31.80 -5.22 -4.10
N ILE A 289 31.49 -5.05 -5.37
CA ILE A 289 30.91 -6.10 -6.23
C ILE A 289 31.96 -6.50 -7.24
N ASN A 290 32.35 -7.77 -7.25
CA ASN A 290 33.35 -8.24 -8.21
C ASN A 290 32.70 -8.43 -9.58
N TRP A 291 33.03 -7.54 -10.53
CA TRP A 291 32.49 -7.66 -11.89
C TRP A 291 32.98 -8.93 -12.59
N LEU A 292 34.17 -9.45 -12.24
CA LEU A 292 34.70 -10.67 -12.86
C LEU A 292 33.90 -11.93 -12.52
N THR A 293 33.19 -11.94 -11.39
CA THR A 293 32.28 -13.02 -11.01
C THR A 293 30.87 -12.78 -11.58
N HIS A 294 30.41 -11.53 -11.65
CA HIS A 294 29.05 -11.20 -12.08
C HIS A 294 28.88 -11.13 -13.60
N ARG A 295 29.88 -10.62 -14.33
CA ARG A 295 29.97 -10.52 -15.81
C ARG A 295 28.87 -9.72 -16.52
N THR A 296 27.97 -9.08 -15.78
CA THR A 296 26.97 -8.13 -16.29
C THR A 296 27.17 -6.76 -15.65
N LEU A 297 26.71 -5.71 -16.34
CA LEU A 297 26.71 -4.36 -15.78
C LEU A 297 25.59 -4.19 -14.76
N PHE A 298 25.89 -3.40 -13.74
CA PHE A 298 24.97 -2.99 -12.68
C PHE A 298 25.16 -1.50 -12.38
N ASP A 299 24.38 -0.95 -11.45
CA ASP A 299 24.60 0.43 -11.05
C ASP A 299 25.76 0.50 -10.06
N PHE A 300 26.80 1.26 -10.39
CA PHE A 300 27.93 1.51 -9.50
C PHE A 300 28.30 2.99 -9.48
N ASP A 301 29.15 3.34 -8.52
CA ASP A 301 29.54 4.72 -8.20
C ASP A 301 31.04 4.97 -8.37
N ALA A 302 31.82 3.89 -8.34
CA ALA A 302 33.25 3.91 -8.55
C ALA A 302 33.72 2.55 -9.08
N VAL A 303 34.94 2.54 -9.60
CA VAL A 303 35.64 1.35 -10.06
C VAL A 303 36.93 1.19 -9.25
N GLU A 304 37.23 -0.03 -8.80
CA GLU A 304 38.52 -0.39 -8.21
C GLU A 304 39.14 -1.55 -8.98
N ILE A 305 40.31 -1.33 -9.58
CA ILE A 305 41.09 -2.37 -10.26
C ILE A 305 42.24 -2.78 -9.36
N ILE A 306 42.18 -4.02 -8.86
CA ILE A 306 43.13 -4.55 -7.87
C ILE A 306 44.12 -5.49 -8.55
N ARG A 307 43.59 -6.54 -9.19
CA ARG A 307 44.35 -7.61 -9.87
C ARG A 307 43.50 -8.10 -11.04
N ALA A 308 43.67 -7.49 -12.21
CA ALA A 308 42.92 -7.84 -13.41
C ALA A 308 43.87 -7.85 -14.60
N SER A 309 43.67 -8.78 -15.53
CA SER A 309 44.38 -8.75 -16.82
C SER A 309 43.88 -7.58 -17.68
N ASP A 310 44.74 -7.12 -18.60
CA ASP A 310 44.35 -6.12 -19.60
C ASP A 310 43.09 -6.53 -20.36
N GLU A 311 43.00 -7.79 -20.76
CA GLU A 311 41.81 -8.34 -21.41
C GLU A 311 40.53 -8.19 -20.57
N ALA A 312 40.62 -8.43 -19.26
CA ALA A 312 39.45 -8.30 -18.38
C ALA A 312 39.02 -6.84 -18.24
N VAL A 313 39.99 -5.92 -18.16
CA VAL A 313 39.75 -4.47 -18.12
C VAL A 313 39.13 -3.99 -19.44
N GLU A 314 39.68 -4.43 -20.57
CA GLU A 314 39.15 -4.09 -21.90
C GLU A 314 37.72 -4.59 -22.07
N ARG A 315 37.43 -5.84 -21.72
CA ARG A 315 36.06 -6.38 -21.76
C ARG A 315 35.10 -5.57 -20.89
N PHE A 316 35.51 -5.19 -19.68
CA PHE A 316 34.69 -4.34 -18.80
C PHE A 316 34.43 -2.97 -19.44
N ALA A 317 35.48 -2.31 -19.93
CA ALA A 317 35.38 -0.98 -20.54
C ALA A 317 34.54 -1.00 -21.83
N VAL A 318 34.64 -2.05 -22.64
CA VAL A 318 33.80 -2.25 -23.83
C VAL A 318 32.33 -2.42 -23.45
N GLN A 319 32.02 -3.20 -22.40
CA GLN A 319 30.64 -3.30 -21.91
C GLN A 319 30.12 -1.93 -21.47
N VAL A 320 30.89 -1.19 -20.67
CA VAL A 320 30.52 0.15 -20.19
C VAL A 320 30.32 1.12 -21.37
N GLY A 321 31.21 1.09 -22.37
CA GLY A 321 31.11 1.93 -23.57
C GLY A 321 29.92 1.59 -24.47
N ASN A 322 29.49 0.32 -24.48
CA ASN A 322 28.34 -0.17 -25.23
C ASN A 322 27.05 -0.21 -24.39
N ASP A 323 27.07 0.28 -23.16
CA ASP A 323 25.88 0.32 -22.31
C ASP A 323 24.82 1.22 -22.93
N THR A 324 23.60 0.71 -23.06
CA THR A 324 22.46 1.43 -23.65
C THR A 324 21.58 2.10 -22.60
N ASP A 325 21.82 1.83 -21.32
CA ASP A 325 21.01 2.37 -20.22
C ASP A 325 21.31 3.86 -19.97
N PRO A 326 20.36 4.77 -20.27
CA PRO A 326 20.61 6.21 -20.15
C PRO A 326 20.91 6.65 -18.71
N PHE A 327 20.36 5.94 -17.72
CA PHE A 327 20.58 6.23 -16.31
C PHE A 327 22.05 6.01 -15.92
N ARG A 328 22.66 4.91 -16.40
CA ARG A 328 24.06 4.60 -16.11
C ARG A 328 25.02 5.43 -16.95
N ARG A 329 24.75 5.53 -18.26
CA ARG A 329 25.64 6.24 -19.21
C ARG A 329 26.00 7.65 -18.78
N SER A 330 25.01 8.40 -18.29
CA SER A 330 25.20 9.78 -17.84
C SER A 330 26.14 9.91 -16.63
N ARG A 331 26.39 8.81 -15.91
CA ARG A 331 27.18 8.77 -14.67
C ARG A 331 28.61 8.28 -14.87
N TYR A 332 28.91 7.63 -15.99
CA TYR A 332 30.24 7.06 -16.23
C TYR A 332 31.31 8.13 -16.42
N GLN A 333 30.97 9.23 -17.10
CA GLN A 333 31.90 10.34 -17.29
C GLN A 333 32.15 11.06 -15.96
N GLY A 334 33.42 11.13 -15.56
CA GLY A 334 33.85 11.67 -14.27
C GLY A 334 33.75 10.66 -13.11
N MET A 335 33.42 9.40 -13.38
CA MET A 335 33.36 8.38 -12.34
C MET A 335 34.77 8.04 -11.83
N THR A 336 34.93 7.94 -10.52
CA THR A 336 36.23 7.61 -9.94
C THR A 336 36.64 6.18 -10.29
N CYS A 337 37.80 6.04 -10.95
CA CYS A 337 38.44 4.75 -11.22
C CYS A 337 39.80 4.68 -10.51
N LYS A 338 39.90 3.82 -9.49
CA LYS A 338 41.13 3.60 -8.71
C LYS A 338 41.86 2.36 -9.22
N ILE A 339 43.14 2.51 -9.56
CA ILE A 339 43.98 1.41 -10.02
C ILE A 339 45.05 1.16 -8.96
N ARG A 340 45.11 -0.06 -8.40
CA ARG A 340 46.22 -0.43 -7.52
C ARG A 340 47.49 -0.61 -8.35
N GLN A 341 48.61 -0.17 -7.80
CA GLN A 341 49.93 -0.31 -8.44
C GLN A 341 50.25 -1.79 -8.78
N SER A 342 49.76 -2.73 -7.96
CA SER A 342 49.92 -4.17 -8.18
C SER A 342 49.14 -4.73 -9.37
N ALA A 343 48.25 -3.97 -10.00
CA ALA A 343 47.45 -4.46 -11.12
C ALA A 343 48.27 -4.68 -12.39
N GLY A 344 49.42 -4.00 -12.54
CA GLY A 344 50.34 -4.22 -13.67
C GLY A 344 49.74 -3.93 -15.05
N LEU A 345 48.74 -3.05 -15.13
CA LEU A 345 48.03 -2.77 -16.39
C LEU A 345 48.95 -2.10 -17.42
N SER A 346 48.75 -2.45 -18.68
CA SER A 346 49.39 -1.79 -19.80
C SER A 346 48.96 -0.32 -19.93
N ALA A 347 49.80 0.48 -20.59
CA ALA A 347 49.46 1.85 -20.94
C ALA A 347 48.17 1.94 -21.80
N ASN A 348 47.90 0.92 -22.63
CA ASN A 348 46.69 0.88 -23.44
C ASN A 348 45.42 0.74 -22.57
N SER A 349 45.42 -0.18 -21.60
CA SER A 349 44.28 -0.34 -20.68
C SER A 349 44.05 0.91 -19.84
N ILE A 350 45.12 1.58 -19.37
CA ILE A 350 45.00 2.86 -18.66
C ILE A 350 44.36 3.93 -19.56
N ARG A 351 44.76 3.99 -20.84
CA ARG A 351 44.17 4.93 -21.82
C ARG A 351 42.69 4.66 -22.05
N ILE A 352 42.30 3.39 -22.20
CA ILE A 352 40.90 2.99 -22.35
C ILE A 352 40.09 3.44 -21.13
N LEU A 353 40.57 3.16 -19.90
CA LEU A 353 39.88 3.56 -18.67
C LEU A 353 39.68 5.07 -18.55
N ARG A 354 40.70 5.88 -18.90
CA ARG A 354 40.57 7.35 -18.94
C ARG A 354 39.55 7.81 -19.97
N GLN A 355 39.49 7.16 -21.13
CA GLN A 355 38.48 7.49 -22.14
C GLN A 355 37.07 7.11 -21.66
N THR A 356 36.93 6.01 -20.94
CA THR A 356 35.63 5.51 -20.44
C THR A 356 35.11 6.33 -19.25
N PHE A 357 35.97 6.68 -18.30
CA PHE A 357 35.57 7.28 -17.02
C PHE A 357 35.97 8.75 -16.84
N GLY A 358 36.73 9.34 -17.78
CA GLY A 358 37.34 10.67 -17.64
C GLY A 358 38.66 10.62 -16.87
#